data_AF-A0A7R9Q4V4-F1
#
_entry.id   AF-A0A7R9Q4V4-F1
#
_cell.length_a   1.000
_cell.length_b   1.000
_cell.length_c   1.000
_cell.angle_alpha   90.00
_cell.angle_beta   90.00
_cell.angle_gamma   90.00
#
_symmetry.space_group_name_H-M   'P 1'
#
loop_
_entity.id
_entity.type
_entity.pdbx_description
1 polymer ?
#
loop_
_entity_poly.entity_id
_entity_poly.type
_entity_poly.pdbx_seq_one_letter_code
_entity_poly.pdbx_strand_id
1 'polypeptide(L)'
;DSLCLRIVGFEVPSAVAKGQSIGLHCNFDLEGDELYSVKYYKDYVEFYRYLPTDEPRPAQKFKLKGAYVDLQVLTSQFPLKM
;
A
#
# COMPACT_ATOMS: atom_id res chain seq x y z
N ASP A 1 26.64 -4.54 -9.62
CA ASP A 1 25.17 -4.62 -9.53
C ASP A 1 24.66 -3.39 -8.80
N SER A 2 23.57 -2.77 -9.29
CA SER A 2 22.94 -1.61 -8.65
C SER A 2 21.85 -2.13 -7.73
N LEU A 3 21.95 -1.85 -6.43
CA LEU A 3 20.88 -2.17 -5.47
C LEU A 3 19.77 -1.14 -5.68
N CYS A 4 18.60 -1.57 -6.15
CA CYS A 4 17.46 -0.67 -6.28
C CYS A 4 16.13 -1.37 -5.99
N LEU A 5 15.14 -0.59 -5.55
CA LEU A 5 13.79 -1.08 -5.35
C LEU A 5 13.24 -1.68 -6.65
N ARG A 6 12.86 -2.95 -6.60
CA ARG A 6 12.28 -3.68 -7.73
C ARG A 6 10.89 -4.18 -7.38
N ILE A 7 9.90 -3.82 -8.19
CA ILE A 7 8.55 -4.40 -8.06
C ILE A 7 8.58 -5.80 -8.68
N VAL A 8 8.24 -6.81 -7.88
CA VAL A 8 8.24 -8.23 -8.29
C VAL A 8 6.84 -8.78 -8.55
N GLY A 9 5.81 -8.12 -8.04
CA GLY A 9 4.42 -8.50 -8.30
C GLY A 9 3.43 -7.44 -7.84
N PHE A 10 2.31 -7.34 -8.54
CA PHE A 10 1.21 -6.47 -8.17
C PHE A 10 -0.11 -7.23 -8.36
N GLU A 11 -0.77 -7.53 -7.24
CA GLU A 11 -2.00 -8.31 -7.24
C GLU A 11 -3.17 -7.40 -6.88
N VAL A 12 -3.97 -7.11 -7.90
CA VAL A 12 -5.19 -6.31 -7.80
C VAL A 12 -6.26 -6.91 -8.69
N PRO A 13 -7.47 -7.20 -8.17
CA PRO A 13 -8.57 -7.65 -8.99
C PRO A 13 -8.96 -6.63 -10.06
N SER A 14 -9.25 -7.08 -11.28
CA SER A 14 -9.68 -6.20 -12.37
C SER A 14 -11.03 -5.53 -12.12
N ALA A 15 -11.91 -6.20 -11.37
CA ALA A 15 -13.21 -5.69 -10.95
C ALA A 15 -13.65 -6.34 -9.64
N VAL A 16 -14.44 -5.60 -8.87
CA VAL A 16 -14.93 -6.03 -7.55
C VAL A 16 -16.40 -5.66 -7.43
N ALA A 17 -17.19 -6.49 -6.76
CA ALA A 17 -18.57 -6.14 -6.50
C ALA A 17 -18.66 -4.94 -5.55
N LYS A 18 -19.62 -4.06 -5.77
CA LYS A 18 -19.81 -2.85 -4.96
C LYS A 18 -19.96 -3.22 -3.48
N GLY A 19 -19.15 -2.58 -2.63
CA GLY A 19 -19.16 -2.79 -1.18
C GLY A 19 -18.39 -4.01 -0.70
N GLN A 20 -17.78 -4.79 -1.59
CA GLN A 20 -16.81 -5.81 -1.21
C GLN A 20 -15.45 -5.16 -0.94
N SER A 21 -14.76 -5.67 0.07
CA SER A 21 -13.37 -5.30 0.33
C SER A 21 -12.41 -6.15 -0.47
N ILE A 22 -11.31 -5.53 -0.90
CA ILE A 22 -10.20 -6.21 -1.58
C ILE A 22 -8.88 -5.90 -0.92
N GLY A 23 -7.91 -6.79 -1.06
CA GLY A 23 -6.51 -6.50 -0.79
C GLY A 23 -5.86 -5.89 -2.03
N LEU A 24 -5.10 -4.81 -1.85
CA LEU A 24 -4.07 -4.40 -2.81
C LEU A 24 -2.72 -4.88 -2.31
N HIS A 25 -2.06 -5.72 -3.09
CA HIS A 25 -0.74 -6.27 -2.74
C HIS A 25 0.31 -5.81 -3.75
N CYS A 26 1.37 -5.20 -3.24
CA CYS A 26 2.56 -4.86 -4.02
C CYS A 26 3.74 -5.60 -3.40
N ASN A 27 4.24 -6.60 -4.11
CA ASN A 27 5.44 -7.33 -3.74
C ASN A 27 6.62 -6.62 -4.37
N PHE A 28 7.59 -6.23 -3.54
CA PHE A 28 8.81 -5.57 -3.98
C PHE A 28 10.02 -6.14 -3.25
N ASP A 29 11.16 -6.07 -3.92
CA ASP A 29 12.47 -6.46 -3.44
C ASP A 29 13.28 -5.17 -3.22
N LEU A 30 13.83 -5.00 -2.03
CA LEU A 30 14.65 -3.85 -1.66
C LEU A 30 16.11 -4.05 -2.05
N GLU A 31 16.50 -5.27 -2.43
CA GLU A 31 17.87 -5.61 -2.83
C GLU A 31 18.92 -5.14 -1.80
N GLY A 32 18.59 -5.23 -0.50
CA GLY A 32 19.46 -4.86 0.61
C GLY A 32 19.38 -3.40 1.08
N ASP A 33 18.52 -2.58 0.49
CA ASP A 33 18.26 -1.20 0.91
C ASP A 33 17.09 -1.09 1.93
N GLU A 34 16.87 0.10 2.46
CA GLU A 34 15.76 0.42 3.36
C GLU A 34 14.55 0.97 2.60
N LEU A 35 13.36 0.58 3.03
CA LEU A 35 12.13 1.09 2.46
C LEU A 35 11.91 2.55 2.89
N TYR A 36 11.96 3.49 1.94
CA TYR A 36 11.59 4.88 2.22
C TYR A 36 10.10 5.04 2.46
N SER A 37 9.25 4.59 1.53
CA SER A 37 7.79 4.73 1.66
C SER A 37 7.02 3.80 0.71
N VAL A 38 5.80 3.41 1.09
CA VAL A 38 4.78 2.87 0.19
C VAL A 38 3.62 3.84 0.13
N LYS A 39 3.13 4.18 -1.05
CA LYS A 39 2.00 5.08 -1.24
C LYS A 39 1.05 4.50 -2.26
N TYR A 40 -0.25 4.67 -2.01
CA TYR A 40 -1.26 4.34 -3.01
C TYR A 40 -2.03 5.58 -3.43
N TYR A 41 -2.25 5.65 -4.74
CA TYR A 41 -2.93 6.74 -5.42
C TYR A 41 -4.11 6.21 -6.22
N LYS A 42 -5.19 6.98 -6.24
CA LYS A 42 -6.29 6.81 -7.18
C LYS A 42 -6.58 8.17 -7.80
N ASP A 43 -6.57 8.24 -9.12
CA ASP A 43 -6.77 9.48 -9.87
C ASP A 43 -5.88 10.63 -9.36
N TYR A 44 -4.60 10.33 -9.14
CA TYR A 44 -3.57 11.24 -8.60
C TYR A 44 -3.78 11.69 -7.15
N VAL A 45 -4.82 11.20 -6.47
CA VAL A 45 -5.06 11.50 -5.05
C VAL A 45 -4.51 10.38 -4.20
N GLU A 46 -3.59 10.73 -3.30
CA GLU A 46 -3.07 9.83 -2.30
C GLU A 46 -4.16 9.49 -1.28
N PHE A 47 -4.36 8.20 -1.01
CA PHE A 47 -5.35 7.74 -0.04
C PHE A 47 -4.75 6.83 1.05
N TYR A 48 -3.51 6.37 0.86
CA TYR A 48 -2.73 5.63 1.87
C TYR A 48 -1.24 5.91 1.73
N ARG A 49 -0.56 5.92 2.89
CA ARG A 49 0.91 5.98 3.00
C ARG A 49 1.40 5.08 4.13
N TYR A 50 2.51 4.40 3.87
CA TYR A 50 3.37 3.79 4.87
C TYR A 50 4.76 4.43 4.82
N LEU A 51 5.23 4.96 5.95
CA LEU A 51 6.56 5.53 6.16
C LEU A 51 7.17 4.83 7.38
N PRO A 52 8.14 3.92 7.21
CA PRO A 52 8.78 3.22 8.34
C PRO A 52 9.38 4.17 9.38
N THR A 53 9.81 5.36 8.95
CA THR A 53 10.43 6.37 9.80
C THR A 53 9.44 7.19 10.64
N ASP A 54 8.13 7.10 10.35
CA ASP A 54 7.10 7.89 11.05
C ASP A 54 6.65 7.17 12.34
N GLU A 55 7.42 7.31 13.41
CA GLU A 55 7.06 6.84 14.75
C GLU A 55 6.11 7.84 15.46
N PRO A 56 5.05 7.39 16.16
CA PRO A 56 4.64 6.01 16.45
C PRO A 56 3.61 5.44 15.45
N ARG A 57 3.36 6.11 14.32
CA ARG A 57 2.28 5.78 13.39
C ARG A 57 2.80 5.75 11.95
N PRO A 58 3.43 4.64 11.54
CA PRO A 58 4.04 4.54 10.22
C PRO A 58 2.99 4.45 9.11
N ALA A 59 1.76 3.99 9.41
CA ALA A 59 0.67 3.90 8.45
C ALA A 59 -0.35 5.05 8.61
N GLN A 60 -0.68 5.69 7.50
CA GLN A 60 -1.59 6.83 7.42
C GLN A 60 -2.63 6.59 6.32
N LYS A 61 -3.87 7.05 6.55
CA LYS A 61 -4.93 7.05 5.54
C LYS A 61 -5.43 8.47 5.29
N PHE A 62 -5.72 8.77 4.03
CA PHE A 62 -6.28 10.05 3.62
C PHE A 62 -7.68 9.85 3.08
N LYS A 63 -8.56 10.83 3.31
CA LYS A 63 -9.95 10.75 2.85
C LYS A 63 -10.00 10.87 1.34
N LEU A 64 -10.51 9.83 0.68
CA LEU A 64 -10.84 9.85 -0.73
C LEU A 64 -12.25 9.28 -0.92
N LYS A 65 -13.11 10.01 -1.63
CA LYS A 65 -14.50 9.57 -1.87
C LYS A 65 -14.50 8.25 -2.64
N GLY A 66 -15.13 7.23 -2.05
CA GLY A 66 -15.24 5.90 -2.64
C GLY A 66 -14.04 4.97 -2.41
N ALA A 67 -13.06 5.36 -1.57
CA ALA A 67 -11.99 4.48 -1.12
C ALA A 67 -11.96 4.46 0.41
N TYR A 68 -12.04 3.27 1.02
CA TYR A 68 -12.13 3.12 2.47
C TYR A 68 -10.99 2.23 2.98
N VAL A 69 -9.97 2.85 3.59
CA VAL A 69 -8.79 2.12 4.08
C VAL A 69 -8.97 1.62 5.51
N ASP A 70 -8.83 0.31 5.69
CA ASP A 70 -8.69 -0.35 6.99
C ASP A 70 -7.20 -0.49 7.36
N LEU A 71 -6.78 0.15 8.46
CA LEU A 71 -5.40 0.11 8.94
C LEU A 71 -5.13 -1.06 9.89
N GLN A 72 -6.17 -1.76 10.38
CA GLN A 72 -6.02 -2.83 11.37
C GLN A 72 -5.54 -4.17 10.75
N VAL A 73 -5.56 -4.28 9.42
CA VAL A 73 -5.30 -5.52 8.68
C VAL A 73 -3.86 -5.55 8.12
N LEU A 74 -3.07 -4.51 8.37
CA LEU A 74 -1.71 -4.37 7.85
C LEU A 74 -0.69 -5.13 8.70
N THR A 75 -0.92 -6.43 8.92
CA THR A 75 0.07 -7.32 9.54
C THR A 75 0.97 -7.91 8.46
N SER A 76 2.20 -7.42 8.40
CA SER A 76 3.41 -8.07 7.83
C SER A 76 3.44 -8.40 6.34
N GLN A 77 2.36 -8.21 5.57
CA GLN A 77 2.36 -8.33 4.12
C GLN A 77 1.19 -7.52 3.53
N PHE A 78 1.39 -6.19 3.45
CA PHE A 78 0.41 -5.12 3.21
C PHE A 78 -0.83 -5.51 2.38
N PRO A 79 -1.95 -5.94 2.99
CA PRO A 79 -3.25 -5.94 2.34
C PRO A 79 -3.92 -4.62 2.68
N LEU A 80 -3.97 -3.67 1.75
CA LEU A 80 -4.92 -2.57 1.91
C LEU A 80 -6.32 -3.09 1.63
N LYS A 81 -7.20 -3.07 2.65
CA LYS A 81 -8.64 -3.19 2.40
C LYS A 81 -9.16 -1.87 1.82
N MET A 82 -9.79 -1.93 0.64
CA MET A 82 -10.57 -0.83 0.05
C MET A 82 -12.07 -1.01 0.24
#